data_AF-A0A9X7TWY7-F1
#
_entry.id   AF-A0A9X7TWY7-F1
#
_cell.length_a   1.000
_cell.length_b   1.000
_cell.length_c   1.000
_cell.angle_alpha   90.00
_cell.angle_beta   90.00
_cell.angle_gamma   90.00
#
_symmetry.space_group_name_H-M   'P 1'
#
loop_
_entity.id
_entity.type
_entity.pdbx_description
1 polymer ?
#
loop_
_entity_poly.entity_id
_entity_poly.type
_entity_poly.pdbx_seq_one_letter_code
_entity_poly.pdbx_strand_id
1 'polypeptide(L)'
;MDTNNILSYIKWRGDISLSVRPFDEVDALVIATFSYIHLDGIVPDSNKEISIKEAAEKYFNSSNQHLDHYKYQDLLKLMANSVRFGDAKLSYFVDVLTDRIQFSAIKISLDNDTNFISFRGTDDSLVGWKEDFEISFRTTGAQKYALKYLTNILKTTKQVYSLAGHSKGGNLAEYAAVNLPDDLKNQIKTIYTFDSPGLSTQVDGVTDKLKRYVPEFSIIGRLFEPENITPTILVSDRPKLAQHDPMSWEVSGSHFITRAHRNPTSKIYNQIINQWIGEANLQEREALTNDLFNAFAASGATKITELNKNGFGGFGAILFSLTNSSRRTRFVLGSLWETIWRSMKATHLEKLFINPNSIIGWVLIILGIVNLMIPDYAYRAFGGIVGVFCIGWSGYHIVTAANSHLLPKSKQFFIITYLIVFGLAVAIISNNRLLAFLAHYVLGIFLIGFAYVRLRNVIVKNKKNGIFKNIIDVVESLIAFAAGVIVIVNPNYFSRQAVIILGILLIIYGLFQLIMELFKQRKSKIPPKHR
;
A
#
# COMPACT_ATOMS: atom_id res chain seq x y z
N MET A 1 -9.51 27.60 -0.54
CA MET A 1 -8.08 27.98 -0.47
C MET A 1 -7.58 27.89 -1.88
N ASP A 2 -7.15 29.01 -2.47
CA ASP A 2 -6.51 28.98 -3.78
C ASP A 2 -5.26 28.10 -3.67
N THR A 3 -5.18 27.06 -4.48
CA THR A 3 -4.08 26.09 -4.43
C THR A 3 -2.82 26.73 -5.00
N ASN A 4 -1.89 27.12 -4.13
CA ASN A 4 -0.60 27.70 -4.50
C ASN A 4 0.39 26.60 -4.90
N ASN A 5 0.21 25.96 -6.06
CA ASN A 5 1.06 24.89 -6.56
C ASN A 5 1.67 25.22 -7.94
N ILE A 6 2.32 24.25 -8.59
CA ILE A 6 2.95 24.43 -9.91
C ILE A 6 1.99 24.92 -11.01
N LEU A 7 0.68 24.63 -10.93
CA LEU A 7 -0.28 25.13 -11.90
C LEU A 7 -0.53 26.63 -11.70
N SER A 8 -0.70 27.07 -10.45
CA SER A 8 -0.82 28.50 -10.12
C SER A 8 0.46 29.28 -10.43
N TYR A 9 1.62 28.63 -10.24
CA TYR A 9 2.92 29.17 -10.60
C TYR A 9 3.03 29.45 -12.10
N ILE A 10 2.68 28.50 -12.97
CA ILE A 10 2.71 28.73 -14.42
C ILE A 10 1.71 29.83 -14.82
N LYS A 11 0.53 29.89 -14.19
CA LYS A 11 -0.44 30.98 -14.45
C LYS A 11 0.12 32.37 -14.13
N TRP A 12 0.95 32.49 -13.09
CA TRP A 12 1.46 33.78 -12.61
C TRP A 12 2.86 34.13 -13.13
N ARG A 13 3.68 33.15 -13.52
CA ARG A 13 5.09 33.32 -13.93
C ARG A 13 5.42 32.69 -15.27
N GLY A 14 4.46 32.04 -15.93
CA GLY A 14 4.61 31.56 -17.29
C GLY A 14 4.68 32.70 -18.32
N ASP A 15 4.33 33.92 -17.93
CA ASP A 15 4.38 35.15 -18.74
C ASP A 15 5.82 35.67 -18.97
N ILE A 16 6.79 35.24 -18.16
CA ILE A 16 8.18 35.71 -18.22
C ILE A 16 9.16 34.65 -18.73
N SER A 17 10.04 35.05 -19.67
CA SER A 17 11.06 34.20 -20.26
C SER A 17 12.21 33.87 -19.29
N LEU A 18 13.05 32.91 -19.69
CA LEU A 18 14.27 32.54 -18.96
C LEU A 18 15.36 33.63 -18.97
N SER A 19 15.31 34.56 -19.94
CA SER A 19 16.23 35.70 -20.00
C SER A 19 15.90 36.79 -18.98
N VAL A 20 14.62 36.97 -18.64
CA VAL A 20 14.19 37.89 -17.58
C VAL A 20 14.40 37.28 -16.21
N ARG A 21 14.08 35.99 -16.06
CA ARG A 21 14.23 35.27 -14.80
C ARG A 21 14.86 33.90 -15.03
N PRO A 22 16.05 33.64 -14.46
CA PRO A 22 16.72 32.35 -14.58
C PRO A 22 15.85 31.18 -14.13
N PHE A 23 16.19 30.00 -14.64
CA PHE A 23 15.58 28.73 -14.26
C PHE A 23 15.73 28.44 -12.75
N ASP A 24 14.69 27.90 -12.11
CA ASP A 24 14.69 27.56 -10.68
C ASP A 24 14.21 26.12 -10.39
N GLU A 25 14.08 25.79 -9.10
CA GLU A 25 13.61 24.50 -8.63
C GLU A 25 12.13 24.19 -8.90
N VAL A 26 11.29 25.21 -9.04
CA VAL A 26 9.87 25.05 -9.37
C VAL A 26 9.72 24.72 -10.86
N ASP A 27 10.51 25.36 -11.72
CA ASP A 27 10.62 24.99 -13.14
C ASP A 27 11.08 23.53 -13.29
N ALA A 28 12.05 23.07 -12.48
CA ALA A 28 12.48 21.67 -12.50
C ALA A 28 11.35 20.70 -12.12
N LEU A 29 10.48 21.06 -11.17
CA LEU A 29 9.32 20.25 -10.81
C LEU A 29 8.27 20.22 -11.93
N VAL A 30 8.05 21.34 -12.62
CA VAL A 30 7.20 21.40 -13.82
C VAL A 30 7.72 20.43 -14.88
N ILE A 31 9.02 20.47 -15.18
CA ILE A 31 9.68 19.57 -16.14
C ILE A 31 9.57 18.10 -15.70
N ALA A 32 9.86 17.79 -14.43
CA ALA A 32 9.72 16.44 -13.89
C ALA A 32 8.27 15.93 -14.02
N THR A 33 7.29 16.78 -13.72
CA THR A 33 5.86 16.43 -13.79
C THR A 33 5.38 16.30 -15.23
N PHE A 34 5.92 17.08 -16.17
CA PHE A 34 5.59 17.01 -17.60
C PHE A 34 5.89 15.63 -18.20
N SER A 35 6.92 14.92 -17.72
CA SER A 35 7.25 13.57 -18.21
C SER A 35 6.18 12.50 -17.98
N TYR A 36 5.13 12.80 -17.21
CA TYR A 36 3.99 11.90 -17.03
C TYR A 36 2.96 11.94 -18.16
N ILE A 37 3.01 12.94 -19.06
CA ILE A 37 2.04 13.10 -20.15
C ILE A 37 2.31 12.06 -21.25
N HIS A 38 1.25 11.42 -21.75
CA HIS A 38 1.35 10.44 -22.84
C HIS A 38 1.56 11.13 -24.20
N LEU A 39 2.80 11.15 -24.67
CA LEU A 39 3.24 11.84 -25.89
C LEU A 39 3.54 10.88 -27.06
N ASP A 40 3.12 9.62 -26.96
CA ASP A 40 3.27 8.60 -28.00
C ASP A 40 2.63 9.05 -29.32
N GLY A 41 3.39 8.91 -30.41
CA GLY A 41 2.97 9.37 -31.75
C GLY A 41 2.94 10.90 -31.92
N ILE A 42 3.26 11.67 -30.87
CA ILE A 42 3.27 13.14 -30.89
C ILE A 42 4.71 13.65 -30.93
N VAL A 43 5.51 13.31 -29.92
CA VAL A 43 6.93 13.67 -29.85
C VAL A 43 7.76 12.56 -30.48
N PRO A 44 8.69 12.86 -31.41
CA PRO A 44 9.58 11.85 -31.99
C PRO A 44 10.56 11.25 -30.98
N ASP A 45 10.96 10.00 -31.20
CA ASP A 45 12.03 9.29 -30.48
C ASP A 45 13.45 9.63 -30.99
N SER A 46 13.54 10.51 -31.98
CA SER A 46 14.77 10.96 -32.63
C SER A 46 15.14 12.40 -32.23
N ASN A 47 16.18 12.94 -32.87
CA ASN A 47 16.60 14.34 -32.68
C ASN A 47 15.66 15.37 -33.32
N LYS A 48 14.58 14.94 -33.97
CA LYS A 48 13.57 15.85 -34.53
C LYS A 48 12.81 16.54 -33.41
N GLU A 49 12.81 17.86 -33.44
CA GLU A 49 12.20 18.68 -32.40
C GLU A 49 10.78 19.12 -32.77
N ILE A 50 9.92 19.21 -31.74
CA ILE A 50 8.64 19.92 -31.79
C ILE A 50 8.51 20.80 -30.54
N SER A 51 7.82 21.94 -30.62
CA SER A 51 7.55 22.77 -29.45
C SER A 51 6.51 22.13 -28.51
N ILE A 52 6.49 22.53 -27.24
CA ILE A 52 5.41 22.17 -26.31
C ILE A 52 4.06 22.65 -26.85
N LYS A 53 4.00 23.82 -27.48
CA LYS A 53 2.78 24.34 -28.11
C LYS A 53 2.25 23.42 -29.20
N GLU A 54 3.09 23.01 -30.15
CA GLU A 54 2.72 22.06 -31.21
C GLU A 54 2.36 20.68 -30.65
N ALA A 55 3.08 20.21 -29.63
CA ALA A 55 2.78 18.95 -28.96
C ALA A 55 1.39 18.98 -28.28
N ALA A 56 1.05 20.09 -27.62
CA ALA A 56 -0.26 20.28 -27.01
C ALA A 56 -1.39 20.30 -28.05
N GLU A 57 -1.21 20.99 -29.18
CA GLU A 57 -2.18 21.00 -30.28
C GLU A 57 -2.43 19.58 -30.80
N LYS A 58 -1.38 18.79 -31.03
CA LYS A 58 -1.51 17.39 -31.45
C LYS A 58 -2.15 16.50 -30.38
N TYR A 59 -1.80 16.73 -29.12
CA TYR A 59 -2.31 15.96 -27.98
C TYR A 59 -3.81 16.13 -27.77
N PHE A 60 -4.31 17.37 -27.81
CA PHE A 60 -5.76 17.64 -27.63
C PHE A 60 -6.60 17.26 -28.86
N ASN A 61 -5.96 17.07 -30.02
CA ASN A 61 -6.58 16.55 -31.23
C ASN A 61 -6.48 15.02 -31.37
N SER A 62 -5.83 14.32 -30.43
CA SER A 62 -5.68 12.86 -30.47
C SER A 62 -6.47 12.17 -29.35
N SER A 63 -6.47 10.84 -29.35
CA SER A 63 -7.05 10.03 -28.26
C SER A 63 -6.21 10.02 -26.99
N ASN A 64 -4.95 10.51 -27.03
CA ASN A 64 -4.03 10.47 -25.89
C ASN A 64 -4.57 11.26 -24.69
N GLN A 65 -5.33 12.33 -24.93
CA GLN A 65 -5.95 13.11 -23.86
C GLN A 65 -6.84 12.28 -22.91
N HIS A 66 -7.38 11.15 -23.37
CA HIS A 66 -8.22 10.27 -22.55
C HIS A 66 -7.40 9.35 -21.63
N LEU A 67 -6.08 9.24 -21.84
CA LEU A 67 -5.19 8.43 -21.02
C LEU A 67 -4.75 9.16 -19.75
N ASP A 68 -4.67 10.50 -19.81
CA ASP A 68 -4.20 11.31 -18.69
C ASP A 68 -5.33 11.91 -17.86
N HIS A 69 -5.08 11.97 -16.56
CA HIS A 69 -5.92 12.70 -15.63
C HIS A 69 -5.93 14.21 -15.96
N TYR A 70 -7.06 14.89 -15.73
CA TYR A 70 -7.27 16.31 -16.10
C TYR A 70 -6.14 17.24 -15.64
N LYS A 71 -5.56 16.96 -14.47
CA LYS A 71 -4.45 17.75 -13.90
C LYS A 71 -3.22 17.84 -14.82
N TYR A 72 -2.88 16.76 -15.53
CA TYR A 72 -1.76 16.75 -16.48
C TYR A 72 -2.12 17.45 -17.79
N GLN A 73 -3.38 17.36 -18.21
CA GLN A 73 -3.90 18.13 -19.33
C GLN A 73 -3.86 19.63 -19.02
N ASP A 74 -4.24 20.04 -17.81
CA ASP A 74 -4.17 21.44 -17.36
C ASP A 74 -2.72 21.93 -17.30
N LEU A 75 -1.79 21.10 -16.81
CA LEU A 75 -0.36 21.38 -16.87
C LEU A 75 0.10 21.65 -18.31
N LEU A 76 -0.24 20.75 -19.25
CA LEU A 76 0.12 20.88 -20.66
C LEU A 76 -0.45 22.16 -21.29
N LYS A 77 -1.73 22.46 -21.03
CA LYS A 77 -2.38 23.70 -21.50
C LYS A 77 -1.68 24.94 -20.98
N LEU A 78 -1.34 24.96 -19.69
CA LEU A 78 -0.68 26.10 -19.07
C LEU A 78 0.73 26.28 -19.62
N MET A 79 1.50 25.19 -19.77
CA MET A 79 2.83 25.24 -20.37
C MET A 79 2.79 25.72 -21.82
N ALA A 80 1.89 25.16 -22.65
CA ALA A 80 1.75 25.51 -24.06
C ALA A 80 1.36 26.98 -24.31
N ASN A 81 0.57 27.57 -23.40
CA ASN A 81 0.15 28.97 -23.49
C ASN A 81 1.10 29.94 -22.77
N SER A 82 2.20 29.46 -22.21
CA SER A 82 3.17 30.28 -21.49
C SER A 82 4.32 30.72 -22.40
N VAL A 83 4.81 31.95 -22.21
CA VAL A 83 6.08 32.42 -22.81
C VAL A 83 7.25 31.57 -22.29
N ARG A 84 7.18 31.16 -21.02
CA ARG A 84 8.27 30.45 -20.34
C ARG A 84 8.55 29.05 -20.89
N PHE A 85 7.51 28.32 -21.30
CA PHE A 85 7.62 26.91 -21.69
C PHE A 85 7.09 26.62 -23.10
N GLY A 86 6.22 27.45 -23.67
CA GLY A 86 5.47 27.12 -24.89
C GLY A 86 6.37 26.77 -26.07
N ASP A 87 7.48 27.49 -26.23
CA ASP A 87 8.45 27.30 -27.32
C ASP A 87 9.54 26.27 -27.02
N ALA A 88 9.58 25.70 -25.81
CA ALA A 88 10.55 24.68 -25.42
C ALA A 88 10.47 23.47 -26.37
N LYS A 89 11.64 22.97 -26.79
CA LYS A 89 11.78 21.93 -27.80
C LYS A 89 11.82 20.55 -27.18
N LEU A 90 10.92 19.68 -27.62
CA LEU A 90 10.77 18.29 -27.23
C LEU A 90 11.38 17.38 -28.28
N SER A 91 12.20 16.41 -27.86
CA SER A 91 12.79 15.38 -28.72
C SER A 91 13.13 14.13 -27.92
N TYR A 92 13.53 13.06 -28.61
CA TYR A 92 13.92 11.79 -28.00
C TYR A 92 12.89 11.22 -27.02
N PHE A 93 11.60 11.39 -27.27
CA PHE A 93 10.58 10.80 -26.41
C PHE A 93 10.58 9.27 -26.54
N VAL A 94 10.68 8.59 -25.41
CA VAL A 94 10.63 7.13 -25.34
C VAL A 94 9.62 6.74 -24.26
N ASP A 95 8.70 5.84 -24.58
CA ASP A 95 7.87 5.11 -23.63
C ASP A 95 7.98 3.62 -23.92
N VAL A 96 8.38 2.84 -22.92
CA VAL A 96 8.65 1.40 -23.01
C VAL A 96 7.94 0.71 -21.87
N LEU A 97 7.00 -0.15 -22.24
CA LEU A 97 6.33 -1.07 -21.32
C LEU A 97 6.46 -2.50 -21.86
N THR A 98 7.18 -3.34 -21.11
CA THR A 98 7.32 -4.78 -21.38
C THR A 98 6.80 -5.60 -20.19
N ASP A 99 6.95 -6.93 -20.23
CA ASP A 99 6.66 -7.82 -19.10
C ASP A 99 7.54 -7.56 -17.86
N ARG A 100 8.64 -6.82 -18.02
CA ARG A 100 9.67 -6.61 -16.98
C ARG A 100 10.12 -5.16 -16.80
N ILE A 101 9.83 -4.29 -17.75
CA ILE A 101 10.36 -2.93 -17.79
C ILE A 101 9.22 -1.94 -18.00
N GLN A 102 9.14 -0.93 -17.15
CA GLN A 102 8.40 0.30 -17.35
C GLN A 102 9.38 1.47 -17.29
N PHE A 103 9.59 2.12 -18.44
CA PHE A 103 10.53 3.23 -18.60
C PHE A 103 9.95 4.28 -19.54
N SER A 104 10.03 5.56 -19.16
CA SER A 104 9.77 6.65 -20.08
C SER A 104 10.65 7.86 -19.78
N ALA A 105 11.10 8.53 -20.84
CA ALA A 105 11.95 9.71 -20.75
C ALA A 105 11.76 10.64 -21.95
N ILE A 106 12.16 11.90 -21.77
CA ILE A 106 12.08 12.92 -22.80
C ILE A 106 13.23 13.93 -22.66
N LYS A 107 13.76 14.41 -23.79
CA LYS A 107 14.67 15.56 -23.84
C LYS A 107 13.84 16.83 -24.04
N ILE A 108 14.13 17.85 -23.23
CA ILE A 108 13.50 19.17 -23.30
C ILE A 108 14.57 20.25 -23.34
N SER A 109 14.59 21.04 -24.41
CA SER A 109 15.51 22.18 -24.56
C SER A 109 14.71 23.48 -24.38
N LEU A 110 15.07 24.28 -23.38
CA LEU A 110 14.55 25.64 -23.22
C LEU A 110 15.62 26.66 -23.68
N ASP A 111 15.24 27.93 -23.70
CA ASP A 111 16.15 29.04 -24.04
C ASP A 111 17.39 29.10 -23.14
N ASN A 112 18.40 29.87 -23.59
CA ASN A 112 19.67 30.08 -22.89
C ASN A 112 20.44 28.77 -22.60
N ASP A 113 20.44 27.83 -23.54
CA ASP A 113 21.10 26.52 -23.44
C ASP A 113 20.67 25.70 -22.20
N THR A 114 19.43 25.91 -21.75
CA THR A 114 18.88 25.18 -20.62
C THR A 114 18.30 23.85 -21.09
N ASN A 115 19.13 22.80 -21.07
CA ASN A 115 18.75 21.47 -21.56
C ASN A 115 18.42 20.50 -20.42
N PHE A 116 17.34 19.74 -20.58
CA PHE A 116 16.87 18.75 -19.62
C PHE A 116 16.69 17.37 -20.23
N ILE A 117 16.95 16.37 -19.41
CA ILE A 117 16.42 15.02 -19.60
C ILE A 117 15.53 14.70 -18.41
N SER A 118 14.24 14.51 -18.68
CA SER A 118 13.25 14.18 -17.65
C SER A 118 12.87 12.71 -17.73
N PHE A 119 12.90 12.03 -16.60
CA PHE A 119 12.50 10.62 -16.46
C PHE A 119 11.15 10.53 -15.74
N ARG A 120 10.22 9.76 -16.33
CA ARG A 120 8.91 9.49 -15.74
C ARG A 120 9.05 8.54 -14.56
N GLY A 121 8.27 8.78 -13.50
CA GLY A 121 8.13 7.84 -12.40
C GLY A 121 7.18 6.68 -12.74
N THR A 122 6.81 5.93 -11.71
CA THR A 122 5.93 4.76 -11.85
C THR A 122 4.52 5.17 -12.24
N ASP A 123 3.95 4.44 -13.19
CA ASP A 123 2.55 4.55 -13.59
C ASP A 123 1.66 3.55 -12.82
N ASP A 124 0.47 3.25 -13.33
CA ASP A 124 -0.44 2.32 -12.68
C ASP A 124 -0.14 0.83 -12.99
N SER A 125 0.86 0.53 -13.82
CA SER A 125 1.19 -0.83 -14.25
C SER A 125 1.78 -1.68 -13.13
N LEU A 126 1.36 -2.95 -13.00
CA LEU A 126 1.96 -3.88 -12.04
C LEU A 126 3.47 -4.07 -12.28
N VAL A 127 3.92 -3.97 -13.53
CA VAL A 127 5.34 -4.06 -13.91
C VAL A 127 6.13 -2.91 -13.30
N GLY A 128 5.65 -1.66 -13.45
CA GLY A 128 6.30 -0.50 -12.87
C GLY A 128 6.40 -0.58 -11.34
N TRP A 129 5.31 -0.98 -10.69
CA TRP A 129 5.29 -1.20 -9.24
C TRP A 129 6.20 -2.34 -8.79
N LYS A 130 6.32 -3.42 -9.58
CA LYS A 130 7.25 -4.51 -9.29
C LYS A 130 8.70 -4.02 -9.35
N GLU A 131 9.05 -3.28 -10.40
CA GLU A 131 10.39 -2.70 -10.53
C GLU A 131 10.75 -1.78 -9.36
N ASP A 132 9.81 -1.03 -8.79
CA ASP A 132 10.08 -0.20 -7.60
C ASP A 132 10.58 -1.03 -6.41
N PHE A 133 10.03 -2.23 -6.20
CA PHE A 133 10.48 -3.14 -5.14
C PHE A 133 11.83 -3.76 -5.48
N GLU A 134 12.08 -4.02 -6.76
CA GLU A 134 13.34 -4.60 -7.25
C GLU A 134 14.55 -3.68 -7.02
N ILE A 135 14.36 -2.35 -6.98
CA ILE A 135 15.42 -1.38 -6.62
C ILE A 135 16.10 -1.79 -5.30
N SER A 136 15.35 -2.37 -4.36
CA SER A 136 15.87 -2.75 -3.05
C SER A 136 16.85 -3.93 -3.05
N PHE A 137 16.96 -4.68 -4.15
CA PHE A 137 17.84 -5.85 -4.19
C PHE A 137 18.58 -6.10 -5.51
N ARG A 138 18.30 -5.36 -6.58
CA ARG A 138 19.01 -5.48 -7.86
C ARG A 138 18.93 -4.20 -8.69
N THR A 139 19.83 -4.08 -9.66
CA THR A 139 19.69 -3.09 -10.74
C THR A 139 18.51 -3.46 -11.64
N THR A 140 17.54 -2.56 -11.78
CA THR A 140 16.31 -2.78 -12.56
C THR A 140 16.55 -2.62 -14.07
N GLY A 141 15.57 -3.07 -14.86
CA GLY A 141 15.61 -2.88 -16.32
C GLY A 141 15.50 -1.40 -16.68
N ALA A 142 14.61 -0.66 -16.01
CA ALA A 142 14.45 0.77 -16.18
C ALA A 142 15.73 1.55 -15.86
N GLN A 143 16.48 1.19 -14.82
CA GLN A 143 17.78 1.80 -14.48
C GLN A 143 18.81 1.63 -15.61
N LYS A 144 18.95 0.41 -16.15
CA LYS A 144 19.84 0.15 -17.29
C LYS A 144 19.40 0.92 -18.54
N TYR A 145 18.09 1.02 -18.77
CA TYR A 145 17.53 1.77 -19.90
C TYR A 145 17.79 3.27 -19.76
N ALA A 146 17.65 3.83 -18.55
CA ALA A 146 17.94 5.23 -18.26
C ALA A 146 19.40 5.58 -18.57
N LEU A 147 20.35 4.75 -18.13
CA LEU A 147 21.77 4.92 -18.45
C LEU A 147 22.03 4.87 -19.95
N LYS A 148 21.45 3.89 -20.66
CA LYS A 148 21.60 3.75 -22.12
C LYS A 148 21.04 4.97 -22.85
N TYR A 149 19.83 5.39 -22.49
CA TYR A 149 19.13 6.55 -23.06
C TYR A 149 19.97 7.83 -22.89
N LEU A 150 20.41 8.12 -21.67
CA LEU A 150 21.24 9.28 -21.36
C LEU A 150 22.57 9.24 -22.12
N THR A 151 23.27 8.10 -22.09
CA THR A 151 24.56 7.92 -22.76
C THR A 151 24.45 8.16 -24.27
N ASN A 152 23.39 7.67 -24.91
CA ASN A 152 23.17 7.86 -26.34
C ASN A 152 23.00 9.34 -26.70
N ILE A 153 22.25 10.10 -25.91
CA ILE A 153 22.08 11.53 -26.15
C ILE A 153 23.40 12.27 -25.96
N LEU A 154 24.09 12.07 -24.83
CA LEU A 154 25.33 12.80 -24.50
C LEU A 154 26.50 12.50 -25.45
N LYS A 155 26.48 11.37 -26.17
CA LYS A 155 27.47 11.06 -27.21
C LYS A 155 27.28 11.86 -28.50
N THR A 156 26.07 12.35 -28.76
CA THR A 156 25.74 13.06 -30.01
C THR A 156 25.99 14.56 -29.92
N THR A 157 26.34 15.08 -28.75
CA THR A 157 26.46 16.51 -28.49
C THR A 157 27.53 16.81 -27.43
N LYS A 158 27.88 18.08 -27.28
CA LYS A 158 28.72 18.60 -26.19
C LYS A 158 27.93 19.52 -25.24
N GLN A 159 26.61 19.58 -25.42
CA GLN A 159 25.71 20.35 -24.56
C GLN A 159 25.72 19.81 -23.12
N VAL A 160 25.42 20.69 -22.19
CA VAL A 160 25.30 20.37 -20.78
C VAL A 160 23.83 20.21 -20.43
N TYR A 161 23.50 19.16 -19.68
CA TYR A 161 22.14 18.76 -19.32
C TYR A 161 21.93 18.79 -17.81
N SER A 162 20.73 19.17 -17.41
CA SER A 162 20.21 18.86 -16.09
C SER A 162 19.27 17.66 -16.17
N LEU A 163 19.27 16.81 -15.15
CA LEU A 163 18.37 15.67 -15.08
C LEU A 163 17.25 15.99 -14.09
N ALA A 164 16.03 15.53 -14.38
CA ALA A 164 14.89 15.72 -13.49
C ALA A 164 14.05 14.44 -13.41
N GLY A 165 13.48 14.18 -12.25
CA GLY A 165 12.53 13.09 -12.09
C GLY A 165 11.82 13.10 -10.75
N HIS A 166 10.59 12.60 -10.78
CA HIS A 166 9.74 12.42 -9.60
C HIS A 166 9.54 10.94 -9.31
N SER A 167 9.42 10.55 -8.03
CA SER A 167 9.23 9.15 -7.62
C SER A 167 10.34 8.26 -8.21
N LYS A 168 10.03 7.13 -8.86
CA LYS A 168 11.01 6.31 -9.60
C LYS A 168 11.87 7.11 -10.58
N GLY A 169 11.34 8.15 -11.22
CA GLY A 169 12.06 8.93 -12.24
C GLY A 169 13.31 9.61 -11.70
N GLY A 170 13.29 10.08 -10.45
CA GLY A 170 14.49 10.67 -9.84
C GLY A 170 15.56 9.63 -9.50
N ASN A 171 15.14 8.40 -9.14
CA ASN A 171 16.07 7.27 -8.99
C ASN A 171 16.76 6.92 -10.32
N LEU A 172 16.00 6.92 -11.43
CA LEU A 172 16.53 6.71 -12.77
C LEU A 172 17.54 7.79 -13.17
N ALA A 173 17.23 9.05 -12.86
CA ALA A 173 18.12 10.19 -13.10
C ALA A 173 19.45 10.05 -12.34
N GLU A 174 19.37 9.75 -11.04
CA GLU A 174 20.53 9.55 -10.16
C GLU A 174 21.37 8.35 -10.63
N TYR A 175 20.72 7.21 -10.86
CA TYR A 175 21.38 5.99 -11.33
C TYR A 175 22.11 6.22 -12.66
N ALA A 176 21.43 6.83 -13.64
CA ALA A 176 22.01 7.08 -14.95
C ALA A 176 23.24 7.99 -14.85
N ALA A 177 23.17 9.08 -14.08
CA ALA A 177 24.27 10.02 -13.95
C ALA A 177 25.50 9.43 -13.26
N VAL A 178 25.30 8.67 -12.19
CA VAL A 178 26.38 8.02 -11.44
C VAL A 178 27.13 7.02 -12.31
N ASN A 179 26.41 6.28 -13.16
CA ASN A 179 26.95 5.21 -13.98
C ASN A 179 27.39 5.66 -15.40
N LEU A 180 27.37 6.96 -15.69
CA LEU A 180 27.89 7.48 -16.95
C LEU A 180 29.39 7.18 -17.11
N PRO A 181 29.88 7.01 -18.35
CA PRO A 181 31.30 7.12 -18.66
C PRO A 181 31.89 8.45 -18.14
N ASP A 182 33.11 8.42 -17.62
CA ASP A 182 33.72 9.58 -16.95
C ASP A 182 33.85 10.81 -17.86
N ASP A 183 34.09 10.61 -19.16
CA ASP A 183 34.17 11.67 -20.17
C ASP A 183 32.81 12.37 -20.42
N LEU A 184 31.70 11.72 -20.06
CA LEU A 184 30.34 12.26 -20.20
C LEU A 184 29.81 12.89 -18.90
N LYS A 185 30.38 12.57 -17.73
CA LYS A 185 29.93 13.11 -16.43
C LYS A 185 30.00 14.63 -16.34
N ASN A 186 30.91 15.27 -17.07
CA ASN A 186 31.04 16.73 -17.16
C ASN A 186 29.88 17.40 -17.92
N GLN A 187 29.13 16.65 -18.72
CA GLN A 187 27.92 17.14 -19.38
C GLN A 187 26.70 17.14 -18.46
N ILE A 188 26.80 16.65 -17.22
CA ILE A 188 25.73 16.75 -16.22
C ILE A 188 25.97 17.98 -15.34
N LYS A 189 25.02 18.90 -15.30
CA LYS A 189 25.06 20.12 -14.47
C LYS A 189 24.41 19.94 -13.12
N THR A 190 23.20 19.40 -13.08
CA THR A 190 22.41 19.26 -11.85
C THR A 190 21.43 18.10 -12.02
N ILE A 191 21.14 17.41 -10.93
CA ILE A 191 20.16 16.33 -10.87
C ILE A 191 19.08 16.76 -9.87
N TYR A 192 17.86 16.97 -10.34
CA TYR A 192 16.70 17.32 -9.53
C TYR A 192 15.89 16.05 -9.24
N THR A 193 15.81 15.68 -7.96
CA THR A 193 14.99 14.54 -7.53
C THR A 193 13.87 15.01 -6.62
N PHE A 194 12.66 14.54 -6.94
CA PHE A 194 11.42 14.96 -6.29
C PHE A 194 10.73 13.74 -5.67
N ASP A 195 10.77 13.65 -4.34
CA ASP A 195 10.25 12.54 -3.53
C ASP A 195 10.64 11.15 -4.07
N SER A 196 11.91 11.03 -4.47
CA SER A 196 12.46 9.83 -5.12
C SER A 196 13.28 8.96 -4.16
N PRO A 197 13.15 7.62 -4.26
CA PRO A 197 14.04 6.73 -3.51
C PRO A 197 15.47 6.91 -4.04
N GLY A 198 16.45 6.92 -3.14
CA GLY A 198 17.86 6.96 -3.55
C GLY A 198 18.35 5.60 -4.06
N LEU A 199 19.65 5.48 -4.30
CA LEU A 199 20.27 4.23 -4.76
C LEU A 199 20.43 3.24 -3.60
N SER A 200 20.05 1.98 -3.81
CA SER A 200 20.11 0.94 -2.76
C SER A 200 21.54 0.59 -2.31
N THR A 201 22.52 0.85 -3.17
CA THR A 201 23.94 0.86 -2.83
C THR A 201 24.41 2.31 -2.77
N GLN A 202 25.05 2.71 -1.68
CA GLN A 202 25.69 4.03 -1.60
C GLN A 202 26.79 4.10 -2.66
N VAL A 203 26.79 5.18 -3.44
CA VAL A 203 27.80 5.40 -4.48
C VAL A 203 28.43 6.77 -4.27
N ASP A 204 29.75 6.79 -4.33
CA ASP A 204 30.52 8.03 -4.31
C ASP A 204 30.50 8.67 -5.70
N GLY A 205 30.21 9.98 -5.76
CA GLY A 205 30.27 10.78 -6.98
C GLY A 205 28.91 11.34 -7.43
N VAL A 206 28.94 12.51 -8.08
CA VAL A 206 27.77 13.27 -8.57
C VAL A 206 26.85 13.81 -7.46
N THR A 207 27.16 13.54 -6.20
CA THR A 207 26.43 14.00 -5.00
C THR A 207 26.39 15.51 -4.86
N ASP A 208 27.43 16.21 -5.30
CA ASP A 208 27.53 17.68 -5.36
C ASP A 208 26.54 18.30 -6.35
N LYS A 209 26.12 17.54 -7.37
CA LYS A 209 25.15 17.97 -8.40
C LYS A 209 23.71 17.63 -8.03
N LEU A 210 23.48 16.86 -6.97
CA LEU A 210 22.17 16.35 -6.59
C LEU A 210 21.40 17.34 -5.71
N LYS A 211 20.26 17.84 -6.23
CA LYS A 211 19.29 18.66 -5.50
C LYS A 211 18.05 17.83 -5.19
N ARG A 212 17.87 17.50 -3.91
CA ARG A 212 16.87 16.55 -3.43
C ARG A 212 15.74 17.27 -2.70
N TYR A 213 14.51 17.05 -3.13
CA TYR A 213 13.30 17.67 -2.59
C TYR A 213 12.32 16.59 -2.14
N VAL A 214 11.75 16.74 -0.95
CA VAL A 214 10.81 15.76 -0.39
C VAL A 214 9.69 16.48 0.36
N PRO A 215 8.44 15.99 0.35
CA PRO A 215 7.39 16.56 1.18
C PRO A 215 7.65 16.30 2.67
N GLU A 216 6.95 17.05 3.53
CA GLU A 216 7.03 16.89 4.99
C GLU A 216 6.72 15.44 5.42
N PHE A 217 5.69 14.83 4.82
CA PHE A 217 5.36 13.42 4.95
C PHE A 217 5.84 12.66 3.71
N SER A 218 7.08 12.18 3.75
CA SER A 218 7.72 11.44 2.65
C SER A 218 8.08 10.02 3.12
N ILE A 219 7.53 9.02 2.45
CA ILE A 219 7.96 7.63 2.62
C ILE A 219 8.94 7.23 1.52
N ILE A 220 8.57 7.51 0.26
CA ILE A 220 9.31 7.09 -0.93
C ILE A 220 10.64 7.84 -1.04
N GLY A 221 10.62 9.17 -0.95
CA GLY A 221 11.80 10.03 -0.91
C GLY A 221 12.71 9.85 0.31
N ARG A 222 12.41 8.90 1.19
CA ARG A 222 13.20 8.56 2.38
C ARG A 222 13.74 7.13 2.34
N LEU A 223 13.48 6.39 1.27
CA LEU A 223 14.10 5.09 1.02
C LEU A 223 15.49 5.32 0.44
N PHE A 224 16.47 4.58 0.96
CA PHE A 224 17.87 4.62 0.50
C PHE A 224 18.43 6.05 0.42
N GLU A 225 18.16 6.88 1.44
CA GLU A 225 18.66 8.26 1.45
C GLU A 225 20.20 8.26 1.39
N PRO A 226 20.81 9.09 0.52
CA PRO A 226 22.25 9.32 0.57
C PRO A 226 22.65 9.99 1.89
N GLU A 227 23.71 9.50 2.54
CA GLU A 227 24.07 9.90 3.91
C GLU A 227 24.52 11.38 4.02
N ASN A 228 25.06 11.94 2.94
CA ASN A 228 25.70 13.26 2.94
C ASN A 228 24.88 14.36 2.24
N ILE A 229 23.60 14.11 1.95
CA ILE A 229 22.75 15.09 1.25
C ILE A 229 21.50 15.34 2.08
N THR A 230 21.39 16.55 2.60
CA THR A 230 20.19 17.00 3.29
C THR A 230 19.14 17.42 2.26
N PRO A 231 17.97 16.77 2.22
CA PRO A 231 16.93 17.16 1.28
C PRO A 231 16.19 18.41 1.75
N THR A 232 15.73 19.22 0.79
CA THR A 232 14.83 20.34 1.05
C THR A 232 13.43 19.79 1.33
N ILE A 233 12.87 20.14 2.50
CA ILE A 233 11.56 19.65 2.93
C ILE A 233 10.47 20.63 2.50
N LEU A 234 9.52 20.15 1.71
CA LEU A 234 8.48 20.94 1.09
C LEU A 234 7.16 20.86 1.85
N VAL A 235 6.44 21.98 1.89
CA VAL A 235 5.06 22.01 2.36
C VAL A 235 4.15 21.44 1.29
N SER A 236 3.13 20.68 1.72
CA SER A 236 2.09 20.16 0.85
C SER A 236 0.72 20.46 1.43
N ASP A 237 -0.23 20.80 0.55
CA ASP A 237 -1.62 21.02 0.90
C ASP A 237 -2.41 19.70 1.12
N ARG A 238 -1.77 18.55 0.88
CA ARG A 238 -2.37 17.23 1.03
C ARG A 238 -1.96 16.53 2.32
N PRO A 239 -2.79 15.60 2.84
CA PRO A 239 -2.45 14.84 4.03
C PRO A 239 -1.61 13.59 3.71
N LYS A 240 -0.58 13.33 4.53
CA LYS A 240 0.12 12.03 4.61
C LYS A 240 0.67 11.56 3.25
N LEU A 241 0.41 10.31 2.85
CA LEU A 241 0.90 9.71 1.61
C LEU A 241 0.43 10.46 0.34
N ALA A 242 -0.69 11.20 0.41
CA ALA A 242 -1.16 11.99 -0.72
C ALA A 242 -0.23 13.18 -1.04
N GLN A 243 0.71 13.51 -0.16
CA GLN A 243 1.79 14.47 -0.41
C GLN A 243 2.79 13.99 -1.47
N HIS A 244 2.78 12.70 -1.84
CA HIS A 244 3.60 12.19 -2.94
C HIS A 244 3.13 12.73 -4.32
N ASP A 245 1.98 13.40 -4.42
CA ASP A 245 1.60 14.06 -5.66
C ASP A 245 2.41 15.38 -5.82
N PRO A 246 3.24 15.55 -6.86
CA PRO A 246 4.05 16.75 -7.05
C PRO A 246 3.20 18.02 -7.20
N MET A 247 1.93 17.89 -7.62
CA MET A 247 1.00 19.02 -7.73
C MET A 247 0.40 19.46 -6.39
N SER A 248 0.76 18.82 -5.28
CA SER A 248 0.33 19.20 -3.93
C SER A 248 1.29 20.15 -3.22
N TRP A 249 2.48 20.39 -3.78
CA TRP A 249 3.54 21.12 -3.08
C TRP A 249 3.37 22.62 -3.23
N GLU A 250 3.47 23.32 -2.11
CA GLU A 250 3.17 24.73 -2.05
C GLU A 250 4.32 25.58 -2.57
N VAL A 251 3.97 26.56 -3.42
CA VAL A 251 4.87 27.52 -4.06
C VAL A 251 4.49 28.92 -3.62
N SER A 252 5.47 29.71 -3.18
CA SER A 252 5.33 31.13 -2.90
C SER A 252 6.28 31.92 -3.78
N GLY A 253 5.73 32.72 -4.69
CA GLY A 253 6.55 33.45 -5.63
C GLY A 253 7.18 32.50 -6.66
N SER A 254 8.52 32.48 -6.71
CA SER A 254 9.33 31.58 -7.53
C SER A 254 10.00 30.46 -6.71
N HIS A 255 9.57 30.22 -5.48
CA HIS A 255 10.23 29.28 -4.58
C HIS A 255 9.22 28.35 -3.89
N PHE A 256 9.65 27.15 -3.54
CA PHE A 256 8.85 26.30 -2.67
C PHE A 256 8.73 26.88 -1.27
N ILE A 257 7.57 26.67 -0.66
CA ILE A 257 7.43 26.86 0.78
C ILE A 257 8.04 25.64 1.47
N THR A 258 8.98 25.88 2.39
CA THR A 258 9.76 24.82 3.03
C THR A 258 9.45 24.67 4.53
N ARG A 259 9.93 23.57 5.10
CA ARG A 259 9.93 23.29 6.54
C ARG A 259 11.33 22.92 7.00
N ALA A 260 11.67 23.28 8.24
CA ALA A 260 12.95 22.92 8.83
C ALA A 260 13.04 21.43 9.23
N HIS A 261 11.90 20.80 9.52
CA HIS A 261 11.85 19.47 10.11
C HIS A 261 10.88 18.55 9.38
N ARG A 262 11.23 17.26 9.36
CA ARG A 262 10.41 16.19 8.80
C ARG A 262 9.22 15.88 9.71
N ASN A 263 8.15 15.34 9.15
CA ASN A 263 7.01 14.89 9.93
C ASN A 263 7.39 13.74 10.89
N PRO A 264 7.10 13.82 12.20
CA PRO A 264 7.48 12.78 13.17
C PRO A 264 6.87 11.40 12.86
N THR A 265 5.64 11.36 12.36
CA THR A 265 4.98 10.10 11.99
C THR A 265 5.62 9.48 10.75
N SER A 266 5.98 10.30 9.75
CA SER A 266 6.74 9.83 8.59
C SER A 266 8.04 9.17 9.00
N LYS A 267 8.79 9.79 9.93
CA LYS A 267 10.06 9.25 10.46
C LYS A 267 9.90 7.85 11.04
N ILE A 268 8.81 7.58 11.78
CA ILE A 268 8.53 6.26 12.36
C ILE A 268 8.32 5.22 11.23
N TYR A 269 7.53 5.56 10.21
CA TYR A 269 7.33 4.66 9.07
C TYR A 269 8.65 4.37 8.33
N ASN A 270 9.48 5.39 8.11
CA ASN A 270 10.78 5.21 7.48
C ASN A 270 11.70 4.30 8.31
N GLN A 271 11.71 4.47 9.63
CA GLN A 271 12.50 3.61 10.53
C GLN A 271 12.08 2.14 10.44
N ILE A 272 10.76 1.86 10.43
CA ILE A 272 10.24 0.49 10.31
C ILE A 272 10.65 -0.12 8.97
N ILE A 273 10.46 0.61 7.86
CA ILE A 273 10.79 0.11 6.52
C ILE A 273 12.30 -0.11 6.39
N ASN A 274 13.12 0.87 6.80
CA ASN A 274 14.57 0.77 6.70
C ASN A 274 15.12 -0.35 7.59
N GLN A 275 14.57 -0.55 8.79
CA GLN A 275 14.96 -1.68 9.65
C GLN A 275 14.61 -3.01 8.98
N TRP A 276 13.42 -3.15 8.42
CA TRP A 276 13.04 -4.38 7.72
C TRP A 276 13.92 -4.65 6.50
N ILE A 277 14.18 -3.63 5.68
CA ILE A 277 15.10 -3.73 4.55
C ILE A 277 16.46 -4.17 5.07
N GLY A 278 17.01 -3.54 6.11
CA GLY A 278 18.30 -3.86 6.70
C GLY A 278 18.40 -5.29 7.27
N GLU A 279 17.34 -5.81 7.90
CA GLU A 279 17.29 -7.17 8.45
C GLU A 279 17.11 -8.24 7.36
N ALA A 280 16.41 -7.94 6.26
CA ALA A 280 16.14 -8.88 5.18
C ALA A 280 17.30 -8.97 4.17
N ASN A 281 17.77 -10.19 3.84
CA ASN A 281 18.77 -10.39 2.79
C ASN A 281 18.18 -10.20 1.38
N LEU A 282 19.06 -10.04 0.38
CA LEU A 282 18.64 -9.76 -1.01
C LEU A 282 17.67 -10.82 -1.56
N GLN A 283 17.93 -12.09 -1.29
CA GLN A 283 17.08 -13.19 -1.75
C GLN A 283 15.71 -13.22 -1.04
N GLU A 284 15.62 -12.76 0.21
CA GLU A 284 14.36 -12.60 0.94
C GLU A 284 13.52 -11.45 0.39
N ARG A 285 14.16 -10.31 0.08
CA ARG A 285 13.49 -9.18 -0.59
C ARG A 285 12.97 -9.60 -1.97
N GLU A 286 13.75 -10.36 -2.72
CA GLU A 286 13.37 -10.90 -4.03
C GLU A 286 12.19 -11.89 -3.92
N ALA A 287 12.26 -12.85 -2.99
CA ALA A 287 11.19 -13.83 -2.79
C ALA A 287 9.86 -13.17 -2.43
N LEU A 288 9.88 -12.20 -1.51
CA LEU A 288 8.68 -11.43 -1.14
C LEU A 288 8.10 -10.68 -2.34
N THR A 289 8.96 -9.98 -3.08
CA THR A 289 8.53 -9.21 -4.25
C THR A 289 7.90 -10.10 -5.30
N ASN A 290 8.55 -11.21 -5.65
CA ASN A 290 8.01 -12.14 -6.64
C ASN A 290 6.68 -12.75 -6.18
N ASP A 291 6.56 -13.21 -4.93
CA ASP A 291 5.32 -13.81 -4.44
C ASP A 291 4.16 -12.80 -4.39
N LEU A 292 4.44 -11.55 -4.00
CA LEU A 292 3.46 -10.47 -3.98
C LEU A 292 2.91 -10.18 -5.38
N PHE A 293 3.79 -9.92 -6.35
CA PHE A 293 3.37 -9.55 -7.70
C PHE A 293 2.86 -10.73 -8.52
N ASN A 294 3.31 -11.96 -8.26
CA ASN A 294 2.72 -13.16 -8.83
C ASN A 294 1.26 -13.33 -8.39
N ALA A 295 0.95 -13.04 -7.12
CA ALA A 295 -0.42 -13.11 -6.63
C ALA A 295 -1.32 -12.00 -7.20
N PHE A 296 -0.78 -10.79 -7.40
CA PHE A 296 -1.50 -9.73 -8.11
C PHE A 296 -1.77 -10.14 -9.56
N ALA A 297 -0.78 -10.67 -10.28
CA ALA A 297 -0.95 -11.15 -11.65
C ALA A 297 -1.94 -12.33 -11.74
N ALA A 298 -1.97 -13.23 -10.75
CA ALA A 298 -2.92 -14.34 -10.70
C ALA A 298 -4.40 -13.89 -10.62
N SER A 299 -4.66 -12.64 -10.20
CA SER A 299 -6.00 -12.05 -10.23
C SER A 299 -6.43 -11.57 -11.62
N GLY A 300 -5.56 -11.69 -12.64
CA GLY A 300 -5.77 -11.14 -13.98
C GLY A 300 -5.54 -9.63 -14.08
N ALA A 301 -5.20 -8.96 -12.97
CA ALA A 301 -4.89 -7.55 -12.96
C ALA A 301 -3.57 -7.28 -13.70
N THR A 302 -3.56 -6.21 -14.48
CA THR A 302 -2.35 -5.66 -15.10
C THR A 302 -1.96 -4.31 -14.49
N LYS A 303 -2.88 -3.70 -13.73
CA LYS A 303 -2.70 -2.42 -13.05
C LYS A 303 -3.03 -2.51 -11.55
N ILE A 304 -2.32 -1.73 -10.72
CA ILE A 304 -2.61 -1.66 -9.26
C ILE A 304 -4.03 -1.16 -8.98
N THR A 305 -4.56 -0.25 -9.81
CA THR A 305 -5.91 0.29 -9.64
C THR A 305 -7.01 -0.75 -9.85
N GLU A 306 -6.73 -1.83 -10.58
CA GLU A 306 -7.67 -2.94 -10.80
C GLU A 306 -7.82 -3.82 -9.56
N LEU A 307 -6.78 -3.89 -8.72
CA LEU A 307 -6.80 -4.70 -7.48
C LEU A 307 -7.85 -4.21 -6.47
N ASN A 308 -8.22 -2.93 -6.52
CA ASN A 308 -9.28 -2.38 -5.67
C ASN A 308 -10.70 -2.70 -6.17
N LYS A 309 -10.88 -3.12 -7.44
CA LYS A 309 -12.20 -3.39 -8.03
C LYS A 309 -12.73 -4.80 -7.72
N ASN A 310 -11.87 -5.75 -7.39
CA ASN A 310 -12.25 -7.16 -7.19
C ASN A 310 -12.80 -7.48 -5.77
N GLY A 311 -13.27 -6.50 -5.00
CA GLY A 311 -13.95 -6.71 -3.71
C GLY A 311 -13.08 -7.20 -2.54
N PHE A 312 -11.86 -7.68 -2.79
CA PHE A 312 -10.91 -8.13 -1.76
C PHE A 312 -9.97 -7.03 -1.26
N GLY A 313 -9.84 -5.92 -2.00
CA GLY A 313 -8.84 -4.87 -1.74
C GLY A 313 -7.39 -5.36 -1.84
N GLY A 314 -6.43 -4.43 -1.93
CA GLY A 314 -5.01 -4.78 -2.03
C GLY A 314 -4.48 -5.60 -0.84
N PHE A 315 -5.02 -5.37 0.37
CA PHE A 315 -4.63 -6.12 1.58
C PHE A 315 -5.16 -7.56 1.61
N GLY A 316 -6.37 -7.80 1.10
CA GLY A 316 -6.90 -9.16 0.97
C GLY A 316 -6.14 -10.00 -0.05
N ALA A 317 -5.69 -9.38 -1.15
CA ALA A 317 -4.82 -10.03 -2.14
C ALA A 317 -3.43 -10.38 -1.55
N ILE A 318 -2.87 -9.51 -0.71
CA ILE A 318 -1.63 -9.80 0.05
C ILE A 318 -1.85 -10.99 1.00
N LEU A 319 -2.97 -11.05 1.74
CA LEU A 319 -3.26 -12.17 2.63
C LEU A 319 -3.53 -13.49 1.88
N PHE A 320 -4.12 -13.42 0.69
CA PHE A 320 -4.33 -14.60 -0.15
C PHE A 320 -3.00 -15.10 -0.77
N SER A 321 -2.07 -14.21 -1.11
CA SER A 321 -0.74 -14.62 -1.56
C SER A 321 0.00 -15.40 -0.47
N LEU A 322 -0.18 -15.02 0.80
CA LEU A 322 0.45 -15.69 1.94
C LEU A 322 0.10 -17.17 2.06
N THR A 323 -1.14 -17.57 1.74
CA THR A 323 -1.57 -18.96 1.87
C THR A 323 -0.92 -19.88 0.85
N ASN A 324 -0.51 -19.32 -0.29
CA ASN A 324 0.12 -20.06 -1.39
C ASN A 324 1.64 -19.79 -1.49
N SER A 325 2.18 -18.91 -0.63
CA SER A 325 3.59 -18.51 -0.65
C SER A 325 4.53 -19.56 -0.06
N SER A 326 5.81 -19.48 -0.47
CA SER A 326 6.85 -20.38 0.02
C SER A 326 7.05 -20.27 1.54
N ARG A 327 7.62 -21.30 2.18
CA ARG A 327 7.96 -21.27 3.63
C ARG A 327 8.88 -20.09 3.97
N ARG A 328 9.73 -19.69 3.02
CA ARG A 328 10.64 -18.54 3.13
C ARG A 328 9.89 -17.22 3.15
N THR A 329 8.88 -17.04 2.31
CA THR A 329 8.08 -15.82 2.23
C THR A 329 7.24 -15.58 3.49
N ARG A 330 6.68 -16.67 4.05
CA ARG A 330 6.00 -16.61 5.36
C ARG A 330 6.93 -16.20 6.49
N PHE A 331 8.20 -16.60 6.43
CA PHE A 331 9.22 -16.17 7.40
C PHE A 331 9.57 -14.68 7.25
N VAL A 332 9.76 -14.18 6.03
CA VAL A 332 10.09 -12.76 5.74
C VAL A 332 8.96 -11.81 6.17
N LEU A 333 7.71 -12.21 6.03
CA LEU A 333 6.59 -11.41 6.52
C LEU A 333 6.38 -11.54 8.03
N GLY A 334 6.77 -12.69 8.60
CA GLY A 334 6.93 -12.85 10.05
C GLY A 334 7.93 -11.84 10.61
N SER A 335 9.11 -11.70 10.01
CA SER A 335 10.12 -10.73 10.45
C SER A 335 9.67 -9.27 10.25
N LEU A 336 8.94 -8.96 9.17
CA LEU A 336 8.29 -7.67 8.98
C LEU A 336 7.29 -7.36 10.10
N TRP A 337 6.43 -8.32 10.44
CA TRP A 337 5.47 -8.19 11.54
C TRP A 337 6.15 -8.03 12.89
N GLU A 338 7.20 -8.82 13.16
CA GLU A 338 8.01 -8.68 14.38
C GLU A 338 8.67 -7.30 14.48
N THR A 339 9.16 -6.75 13.36
CA THR A 339 9.75 -5.40 13.29
C THR A 339 8.70 -4.33 13.60
N ILE A 340 7.52 -4.42 12.98
CA ILE A 340 6.38 -3.54 13.27
C ILE A 340 5.99 -3.64 14.75
N TRP A 341 5.92 -4.85 15.31
CA TRP A 341 5.56 -5.08 16.71
C TRP A 341 6.61 -4.52 17.68
N ARG A 342 7.90 -4.73 17.41
CA ARG A 342 9.02 -4.16 18.18
C ARG A 342 8.96 -2.63 18.17
N SER A 343 8.71 -2.02 17.02
CA SER A 343 8.57 -0.56 16.88
C SER A 343 7.34 0.00 17.60
N MET A 344 6.19 -0.69 17.52
CA MET A 344 5.00 -0.31 18.30
C MET A 344 5.26 -0.32 19.80
N LYS A 345 5.97 -1.35 20.31
CA LYS A 345 6.40 -1.43 21.72
C LYS A 345 7.34 -0.31 22.12
N ALA A 346 8.31 0.02 21.27
CA ALA A 346 9.30 1.07 21.53
C ALA A 346 8.67 2.47 21.58
N THR A 347 7.56 2.68 20.89
CA THR A 347 6.84 3.97 20.83
C THR A 347 5.69 4.07 21.84
N HIS A 348 5.54 3.09 22.74
CA HIS A 348 4.42 2.97 23.68
C HIS A 348 3.03 2.96 23.02
N LEU A 349 2.96 2.69 21.71
CA LEU A 349 1.72 2.63 20.95
C LEU A 349 0.94 1.34 21.27
N GLU A 350 1.59 0.31 21.79
CA GLU A 350 0.95 -0.94 22.23
C GLU A 350 -0.17 -0.70 23.24
N LYS A 351 -0.04 0.32 24.10
CA LYS A 351 -1.08 0.68 25.08
C LYS A 351 -2.36 1.22 24.44
N LEU A 352 -2.28 1.76 23.22
CA LEU A 352 -3.46 2.20 22.47
C LEU A 352 -4.24 1.02 21.89
N PHE A 353 -3.52 -0.07 21.57
CA PHE A 353 -4.07 -1.29 20.98
C PHE A 353 -4.32 -2.41 21.97
N ILE A 354 -3.85 -2.33 23.22
CA ILE A 354 -4.04 -3.33 24.28
C ILE A 354 -4.92 -2.70 25.37
N ASN A 355 -6.23 -2.89 25.24
CA ASN A 355 -7.26 -2.52 26.20
C ASN A 355 -8.37 -3.60 26.21
N PRO A 356 -9.27 -3.63 27.21
CA PRO A 356 -10.32 -4.66 27.27
C PRO A 356 -11.22 -4.73 26.03
N ASN A 357 -11.41 -3.61 25.31
CA ASN A 357 -12.25 -3.52 24.11
C ASN A 357 -11.51 -3.96 22.83
N SER A 358 -10.18 -3.94 22.80
CA SER A 358 -9.35 -4.30 21.65
C SER A 358 -8.94 -5.78 21.65
N ILE A 359 -9.12 -6.49 22.77
CA ILE A 359 -8.91 -7.94 22.89
C ILE A 359 -9.70 -8.69 21.82
N ILE A 360 -10.95 -8.29 21.57
CA ILE A 360 -11.80 -8.92 20.56
C ILE A 360 -11.17 -8.78 19.17
N GLY A 361 -10.66 -7.59 18.83
CA GLY A 361 -9.96 -7.35 17.55
C GLY A 361 -8.72 -8.24 17.39
N TRP A 362 -7.92 -8.39 18.45
CA TRP A 362 -6.74 -9.28 18.43
C TRP A 362 -7.11 -10.75 18.32
N VAL A 363 -8.13 -11.22 19.04
CA VAL A 363 -8.62 -12.60 18.96
C VAL A 363 -9.10 -12.92 17.54
N LEU A 364 -9.81 -12.00 16.90
CA LEU A 364 -10.26 -12.16 15.51
C LEU A 364 -9.09 -12.24 14.52
N ILE A 365 -8.07 -11.39 14.68
CA ILE A 365 -6.86 -11.45 13.86
C ILE A 365 -6.14 -12.79 14.04
N ILE A 366 -5.94 -13.23 15.29
CA ILE A 366 -5.25 -14.51 15.58
C ILE A 366 -6.03 -15.69 15.00
N LEU A 367 -7.35 -15.73 15.19
CA LEU A 367 -8.21 -16.76 14.61
C LEU A 367 -8.14 -16.75 13.09
N GLY A 368 -8.14 -15.57 12.48
CA GLY A 368 -8.00 -15.46 11.04
C GLY A 368 -6.63 -15.92 10.53
N ILE A 369 -5.54 -15.63 11.25
CA ILE A 369 -4.19 -16.14 10.93
C ILE A 369 -4.13 -17.66 11.04
N VAL A 370 -4.73 -18.25 12.07
CA VAL A 370 -4.82 -19.72 12.23
C VAL A 370 -5.57 -20.34 11.06
N ASN A 371 -6.68 -19.73 10.63
CA ASN A 371 -7.45 -20.18 9.47
C ASN A 371 -6.65 -20.12 8.16
N LEU A 372 -5.76 -19.12 8.00
CA LEU A 372 -4.88 -19.01 6.83
C LEU A 372 -3.73 -20.01 6.86
N MET A 373 -3.12 -20.20 8.03
CA MET A 373 -1.91 -21.01 8.19
C MET A 373 -2.23 -22.51 8.19
N ILE A 374 -3.35 -22.89 8.81
CA ILE A 374 -3.71 -24.29 9.03
C ILE A 374 -5.22 -24.51 8.83
N PRO A 375 -5.76 -24.24 7.62
CA PRO A 375 -7.20 -24.29 7.34
C PRO A 375 -7.83 -25.66 7.65
N ASP A 376 -7.08 -26.74 7.44
CA ASP A 376 -7.54 -28.12 7.69
C ASP A 376 -7.69 -28.47 9.17
N TYR A 377 -7.06 -27.69 10.05
CA TYR A 377 -7.08 -27.91 11.50
C TYR A 377 -8.00 -26.92 12.23
N ALA A 378 -8.30 -25.76 11.63
CA ALA A 378 -9.13 -24.73 12.24
C ALA A 378 -10.53 -25.23 12.66
N TYR A 379 -11.23 -25.96 11.79
CA TYR A 379 -12.54 -26.53 12.12
C TYR A 379 -12.45 -27.70 13.09
N ARG A 380 -11.37 -28.49 13.03
CA ARG A 380 -11.14 -29.61 13.97
C ARG A 380 -10.90 -29.10 15.39
N ALA A 381 -10.17 -28.00 15.52
CA ALA A 381 -9.95 -27.33 16.80
C ALA A 381 -11.28 -26.89 17.43
N PHE A 382 -12.19 -26.33 16.64
CA PHE A 382 -13.52 -25.94 17.13
C PHE A 382 -14.34 -27.14 17.61
N GLY A 383 -14.40 -28.22 16.81
CA GLY A 383 -15.05 -29.47 17.20
C GLY A 383 -14.43 -30.08 18.47
N GLY A 384 -13.09 -30.03 18.59
CA GLY A 384 -12.36 -30.52 19.75
C GLY A 384 -12.67 -29.74 21.02
N ILE A 385 -12.74 -28.40 20.94
CA ILE A 385 -13.10 -27.53 22.08
C ILE A 385 -14.50 -27.87 22.59
N VAL A 386 -15.47 -28.03 21.69
CA VAL A 386 -16.84 -28.38 22.06
C VAL A 386 -16.91 -29.79 22.64
N GLY A 387 -16.16 -30.74 22.08
CA GLY A 387 -16.03 -32.08 22.65
C GLY A 387 -15.49 -32.07 24.08
N VAL A 388 -14.40 -31.36 24.34
CA VAL A 388 -13.80 -31.22 25.69
C VAL A 388 -14.77 -30.54 26.66
N PHE A 389 -15.48 -29.50 26.19
CA PHE A 389 -16.52 -28.86 27.00
C PHE A 389 -17.64 -29.83 27.36
N CYS A 390 -18.14 -30.63 26.41
CA CYS A 390 -19.19 -31.63 26.66
C CYS A 390 -18.74 -32.69 27.66
N ILE A 391 -17.48 -33.13 27.60
CA ILE A 391 -16.88 -34.06 28.58
C ILE A 391 -16.88 -33.44 29.98
N GLY A 392 -16.36 -32.21 30.11
CA GLY A 392 -16.31 -31.52 31.40
C GLY A 392 -17.70 -31.22 31.97
N TRP A 393 -18.62 -30.74 31.13
CA TRP A 393 -19.99 -30.43 31.50
C TRP A 393 -20.76 -31.69 31.95
N SER A 394 -20.69 -32.77 31.16
CA SER A 394 -21.34 -34.04 31.53
C SER A 394 -20.72 -34.63 32.80
N GLY A 395 -19.39 -34.60 32.96
CA GLY A 395 -18.71 -35.03 34.17
C GLY A 395 -19.18 -34.27 35.42
N TYR A 396 -19.25 -32.94 35.34
CA TYR A 396 -19.79 -32.09 36.42
C TYR A 396 -21.24 -32.45 36.76
N HIS A 397 -22.09 -32.65 35.75
CA HIS A 397 -23.50 -32.97 35.94
C HIS A 397 -23.73 -34.40 36.45
N ILE A 398 -22.87 -35.37 36.11
CA ILE A 398 -22.88 -36.71 36.70
C ILE A 398 -22.65 -36.62 38.21
N VAL A 399 -21.59 -35.90 38.62
CA VAL A 399 -21.25 -35.71 40.05
C VAL A 399 -22.37 -34.96 40.79
N THR A 400 -22.90 -33.91 40.17
CA THR A 400 -24.00 -33.12 40.74
C THR A 400 -25.28 -33.94 40.90
N ALA A 401 -25.65 -34.74 39.89
CA ALA A 401 -26.81 -35.63 39.96
C ALA A 401 -26.60 -36.72 41.02
N ALA A 402 -25.40 -37.30 41.12
CA ALA A 402 -25.06 -38.30 42.13
C ALA A 402 -25.22 -37.77 43.56
N ASN A 403 -24.83 -36.50 43.80
CA ASN A 403 -24.91 -35.84 45.10
C ASN A 403 -26.26 -35.15 45.39
N SER A 404 -27.22 -35.21 44.46
CA SER A 404 -28.53 -34.56 44.63
C SER A 404 -29.48 -35.37 45.54
N HIS A 405 -30.49 -34.69 46.09
CA HIS A 405 -31.58 -35.30 46.85
C HIS A 405 -32.70 -35.90 45.97
N LEU A 406 -32.43 -36.14 44.69
CA LEU A 406 -33.40 -36.73 43.77
C LEU A 406 -33.76 -38.17 44.16
N LEU A 407 -35.01 -38.58 43.84
CA LEU A 407 -35.46 -39.95 43.98
C LEU A 407 -34.53 -40.91 43.21
N PRO A 408 -34.30 -42.15 43.70
CA PRO A 408 -33.32 -43.08 43.11
C PRO A 408 -33.50 -43.32 41.61
N LYS A 409 -34.75 -43.48 41.13
CA LYS A 409 -35.05 -43.67 39.71
C LYS A 409 -34.69 -42.44 38.87
N SER A 410 -34.99 -41.25 39.36
CA SER A 410 -34.65 -39.99 38.66
C SER A 410 -33.14 -39.75 38.64
N LYS A 411 -32.46 -40.02 39.75
CA LYS A 411 -30.99 -39.94 39.85
C LYS A 411 -30.32 -40.86 38.83
N GLN A 412 -30.77 -42.11 38.75
CA GLN A 412 -30.26 -43.09 37.79
C GLN A 412 -30.51 -42.65 36.34
N PHE A 413 -31.70 -42.14 36.03
CA PHE A 413 -32.03 -41.60 34.71
C PHE A 413 -31.10 -40.46 34.28
N PHE A 414 -30.89 -39.46 35.15
CA PHE A 414 -30.01 -38.33 34.84
C PHE A 414 -28.54 -38.76 34.68
N ILE A 415 -28.03 -39.60 35.60
CA ILE A 415 -26.65 -40.10 35.51
C ILE A 415 -26.43 -40.88 34.20
N ILE A 416 -27.34 -41.78 33.83
CA ILE A 416 -27.26 -42.53 32.57
C ILE A 416 -27.27 -41.58 31.37
N THR A 417 -28.13 -40.57 31.39
CA THR A 417 -28.22 -39.58 30.31
C THR A 417 -26.91 -38.83 30.13
N TYR A 418 -26.30 -38.37 31.22
CA TYR A 418 -25.02 -37.66 31.16
C TYR A 418 -23.84 -38.58 30.82
N LEU A 419 -23.86 -39.86 31.22
CA LEU A 419 -22.86 -40.85 30.81
C LEU A 419 -22.93 -41.14 29.31
N ILE A 420 -24.13 -41.17 28.72
CA ILE A 420 -24.30 -41.30 27.27
C ILE A 420 -23.69 -40.07 26.56
N VAL A 421 -23.97 -38.86 27.04
CA VAL A 421 -23.37 -37.62 26.49
C VAL A 421 -21.85 -37.64 26.61
N PHE A 422 -21.31 -38.08 27.75
CA PHE A 422 -19.87 -38.22 27.99
C PHE A 422 -19.23 -39.21 27.01
N GLY A 423 -19.81 -40.41 26.88
CA GLY A 423 -19.31 -41.46 25.99
C GLY A 423 -19.36 -41.05 24.52
N LEU A 424 -20.44 -40.39 24.09
CA LEU A 424 -20.55 -39.82 22.74
C LEU A 424 -19.50 -38.74 22.49
N ALA A 425 -19.28 -37.83 23.44
CA ALA A 425 -18.27 -36.78 23.30
C ALA A 425 -16.84 -37.35 23.14
N VAL A 426 -16.49 -38.37 23.94
CA VAL A 426 -15.20 -39.08 23.84
C VAL A 426 -15.07 -39.81 22.50
N ALA A 427 -16.12 -40.50 22.04
CA ALA A 427 -16.10 -41.19 20.75
C ALA A 427 -15.94 -40.22 19.57
N ILE A 428 -16.58 -39.05 19.63
CA ILE A 428 -16.48 -38.00 18.60
C ILE A 428 -15.06 -37.43 18.54
N ILE A 429 -14.46 -37.11 19.69
CA ILE A 429 -13.07 -36.59 19.75
C ILE A 429 -12.06 -37.64 19.26
N SER A 430 -12.32 -38.91 19.54
CA SER A 430 -11.43 -40.02 19.17
C SER A 430 -11.47 -40.35 17.67
N ASN A 431 -12.42 -39.81 16.91
CA ASN A 431 -12.56 -40.07 15.47
C ASN A 431 -12.50 -38.77 14.66
N ASN A 432 -11.37 -38.55 14.00
CA ASN A 432 -11.11 -37.34 13.20
C ASN A 432 -12.14 -37.07 12.09
N ARG A 433 -12.76 -38.09 11.50
CA ARG A 433 -13.78 -37.92 10.45
C ARG A 433 -15.11 -37.46 11.04
N LEU A 434 -15.53 -38.06 12.15
CA LEU A 434 -16.74 -37.69 12.89
C LEU A 434 -16.61 -36.30 13.51
N LEU A 435 -15.44 -35.96 14.06
CA LEU A 435 -15.13 -34.64 14.59
C LEU A 435 -15.27 -33.55 13.52
N ALA A 436 -14.68 -33.79 12.34
CA ALA A 436 -14.79 -32.89 11.20
C ALA A 436 -16.24 -32.75 10.72
N PHE A 437 -16.97 -33.86 10.60
CA PHE A 437 -18.37 -33.86 10.17
C PHE A 437 -19.26 -33.05 11.12
N LEU A 438 -19.17 -33.29 12.43
CA LEU A 438 -20.00 -32.63 13.43
C LEU A 438 -19.61 -31.17 13.67
N ALA A 439 -18.33 -30.80 13.47
CA ALA A 439 -17.87 -29.43 13.65
C ALA A 439 -18.65 -28.41 12.78
N HIS A 440 -19.08 -28.80 11.57
CA HIS A 440 -19.87 -27.93 10.69
C HIS A 440 -21.24 -27.62 11.30
N TYR A 441 -21.96 -28.63 11.78
CA TYR A 441 -23.27 -28.44 12.40
C TYR A 441 -23.18 -27.59 13.67
N VAL A 442 -22.16 -27.83 14.50
CA VAL A 442 -21.93 -27.06 15.72
C VAL A 442 -21.60 -25.60 15.39
N LEU A 443 -20.73 -25.35 14.40
CA LEU A 443 -20.39 -24.01 13.94
C LEU A 443 -21.62 -23.29 13.36
N GLY A 444 -22.42 -23.98 12.55
CA GLY A 444 -23.63 -23.40 11.96
C GLY A 444 -24.67 -23.03 13.00
N ILE A 445 -24.91 -23.90 14.00
CA ILE A 445 -25.81 -23.61 15.12
C ILE A 445 -25.28 -22.42 15.94
N PHE A 446 -23.96 -22.38 16.18
CA PHE A 446 -23.33 -21.25 16.87
C PHE A 446 -23.54 -19.93 16.11
N LEU A 447 -23.33 -19.90 14.79
CA LEU A 447 -23.49 -18.69 13.98
C LEU A 447 -24.95 -18.20 13.96
N ILE A 448 -25.92 -19.11 13.90
CA ILE A 448 -27.34 -18.78 14.01
C ILE A 448 -27.66 -18.22 15.40
N GLY A 449 -27.15 -18.85 16.46
CA GLY A 449 -27.30 -18.35 17.84
C GLY A 449 -26.65 -16.99 18.05
N PHE A 450 -25.47 -16.77 17.49
CA PHE A 450 -24.75 -15.49 17.51
C PHE A 450 -25.54 -14.40 16.80
N ALA A 451 -26.06 -14.67 15.60
CA ALA A 451 -26.94 -13.76 14.86
C ALA A 451 -28.16 -13.36 15.69
N TYR A 452 -28.80 -14.33 16.35
CA TYR A 452 -29.93 -14.07 17.24
C TYR A 452 -29.56 -13.15 18.40
N VAL A 453 -28.44 -13.42 19.10
CA VAL A 453 -28.00 -12.60 20.23
C VAL A 453 -27.67 -11.16 19.80
N ARG A 454 -27.01 -10.98 18.65
CA ARG A 454 -26.70 -9.65 18.09
C ARG A 454 -27.96 -8.90 17.72
N LEU A 455 -28.88 -9.53 16.98
CA LEU A 455 -30.14 -8.92 16.59
C LEU A 455 -31.01 -8.55 17.81
N ARG A 456 -31.06 -9.44 18.82
CA ARG A 456 -31.73 -9.17 20.10
C ARG A 456 -31.10 -7.96 20.83
N ASN A 457 -29.77 -7.82 20.80
CA ASN A 457 -29.11 -6.66 21.41
C ASN A 457 -29.46 -5.35 20.70
N VAL A 458 -29.66 -5.35 19.38
CA VAL A 458 -30.15 -4.17 18.65
C VAL A 458 -31.55 -3.80 19.10
N ILE A 459 -32.45 -4.78 19.21
CA ILE A 459 -33.85 -4.57 19.61
C ILE A 459 -33.92 -4.08 21.08
N VAL A 460 -33.20 -4.72 22.00
CA VAL A 460 -33.27 -4.46 23.44
C VAL A 460 -32.48 -3.21 23.86
N LYS A 461 -31.35 -2.91 23.21
CA LYS A 461 -30.45 -1.79 23.57
C LYS A 461 -30.47 -0.64 22.56
N ASN A 462 -31.47 -0.59 21.68
CA ASN A 462 -31.59 0.35 20.56
C ASN A 462 -31.31 1.82 20.94
N LYS A 463 -31.77 2.26 22.14
CA LYS A 463 -31.59 3.65 22.63
C LYS A 463 -30.20 3.97 23.20
N LYS A 464 -29.36 2.98 23.53
CA LYS A 464 -28.01 3.18 24.10
C LYS A 464 -26.90 3.13 23.05
N ASN A 465 -27.13 2.53 21.90
CA ASN A 465 -26.18 2.43 20.81
C ASN A 465 -26.52 3.47 19.72
N GLY A 466 -25.52 4.14 19.15
CA GLY A 466 -25.74 5.05 18.02
C GLY A 466 -26.23 4.32 16.75
N ILE A 467 -26.97 5.02 15.90
CA ILE A 467 -27.60 4.49 14.67
C ILE A 467 -26.62 3.66 13.82
N PHE A 468 -25.40 4.16 13.64
CA PHE A 468 -24.37 3.47 12.87
C PHE A 468 -23.97 2.10 13.44
N LYS A 469 -23.91 1.96 14.76
CA LYS A 469 -23.60 0.69 15.43
C LYS A 469 -24.74 -0.32 15.27
N ASN A 470 -25.98 0.15 15.32
CA ASN A 470 -27.15 -0.70 15.12
C ASN A 470 -27.20 -1.23 13.67
N ILE A 471 -26.85 -0.40 12.67
CA ILE A 471 -26.74 -0.84 11.27
C ILE A 471 -25.69 -1.94 11.14
N ILE A 472 -24.50 -1.76 11.72
CA ILE A 472 -23.44 -2.78 11.70
C ILE A 472 -23.91 -4.07 12.37
N ASP A 473 -24.50 -3.99 13.57
CA ASP A 473 -24.97 -5.17 14.31
C ASP A 473 -26.05 -5.94 13.52
N VAL A 474 -26.93 -5.25 12.79
CA VAL A 474 -27.94 -5.89 11.91
C VAL A 474 -27.28 -6.58 10.72
N VAL A 475 -26.36 -5.91 10.02
CA VAL A 475 -25.64 -6.49 8.88
C VAL A 475 -24.83 -7.72 9.31
N GLU A 476 -24.09 -7.63 10.41
CA GLU A 476 -23.36 -8.76 10.98
C GLU A 476 -24.27 -9.95 11.32
N SER A 477 -25.46 -9.67 11.86
CA SER A 477 -26.44 -10.71 12.20
C SER A 477 -26.97 -11.42 10.96
N LEU A 478 -27.28 -10.69 9.89
CA LEU A 478 -27.78 -11.25 8.64
C LEU A 478 -26.72 -12.12 7.96
N ILE A 479 -25.46 -11.64 7.92
CA ILE A 479 -24.35 -12.40 7.36
C ILE A 479 -24.10 -13.67 8.17
N ALA A 480 -24.05 -13.57 9.51
CA ALA A 480 -23.83 -14.73 10.38
C ALA A 480 -24.96 -15.76 10.26
N PHE A 481 -26.22 -15.32 10.15
CA PHE A 481 -27.35 -16.21 9.95
C PHE A 481 -27.27 -16.94 8.60
N ALA A 482 -27.03 -16.21 7.51
CA ALA A 482 -26.88 -16.80 6.18
C ALA A 482 -25.71 -17.80 6.13
N ALA A 483 -24.56 -17.43 6.70
CA ALA A 483 -23.41 -18.31 6.81
C ALA A 483 -23.72 -19.57 7.64
N GLY A 484 -24.41 -19.43 8.77
CA GLY A 484 -24.80 -20.56 9.61
C GLY A 484 -25.73 -21.55 8.91
N VAL A 485 -26.71 -21.06 8.14
CA VAL A 485 -27.59 -21.90 7.31
C VAL A 485 -26.80 -22.61 6.21
N ILE A 486 -25.93 -21.88 5.49
CA ILE A 486 -25.11 -22.47 4.41
C ILE A 486 -24.20 -23.57 4.95
N VAL A 487 -23.56 -23.36 6.11
CA VAL A 487 -22.67 -24.34 6.75
C VAL A 487 -23.41 -25.63 7.11
N ILE A 488 -24.67 -25.53 7.55
CA ILE A 488 -25.49 -26.70 7.91
C ILE A 488 -25.99 -27.43 6.67
N VAL A 489 -26.50 -26.68 5.68
CA VAL A 489 -27.19 -27.24 4.51
C VAL A 489 -26.20 -27.81 3.50
N ASN A 490 -25.02 -27.20 3.36
CA ASN A 490 -24.03 -27.66 2.40
C ASN A 490 -22.60 -27.61 2.99
N PRO A 491 -22.23 -28.63 3.81
CA PRO A 491 -20.92 -28.70 4.46
C PRO A 491 -19.74 -28.67 3.46
N ASN A 492 -19.98 -29.09 2.21
CA ASN A 492 -18.96 -29.11 1.15
C ASN A 492 -18.58 -27.70 0.64
N TYR A 493 -19.42 -26.68 0.86
CA TYR A 493 -19.07 -25.28 0.57
C TYR A 493 -18.04 -24.70 1.55
N PHE A 494 -17.87 -25.33 2.73
CA PHE A 494 -16.79 -25.00 3.66
C PHE A 494 -15.47 -25.67 3.25
N SER A 495 -15.12 -25.50 1.97
CA SER A 495 -13.86 -25.97 1.41
C SER A 495 -12.68 -25.24 2.06
N ARG A 496 -11.46 -25.77 1.86
CA ARG A 496 -10.20 -25.09 2.24
C ARG A 496 -10.20 -23.61 1.81
N GLN A 497 -10.80 -23.28 0.65
CA GLN A 497 -10.90 -21.91 0.15
C GLN A 497 -11.86 -21.05 0.99
N ALA A 498 -13.01 -21.58 1.42
CA ALA A 498 -13.94 -20.85 2.28
C ALA A 498 -13.35 -20.55 3.67
N VAL A 499 -12.56 -21.47 4.23
CA VAL A 499 -11.83 -21.25 5.50
C VAL A 499 -10.77 -20.17 5.35
N ILE A 500 -10.06 -20.16 4.23
CA ILE A 500 -9.10 -19.10 3.88
C ILE A 500 -9.82 -17.75 3.77
N ILE A 501 -10.94 -17.67 3.03
CA ILE A 501 -11.74 -16.46 2.88
C ILE A 501 -12.25 -15.96 4.24
N LEU A 502 -12.77 -16.86 5.08
CA LEU A 502 -13.17 -16.53 6.45
C LEU A 502 -11.98 -16.00 7.27
N GLY A 503 -10.80 -16.60 7.11
CA GLY A 503 -9.57 -16.14 7.76
C GLY A 503 -9.20 -14.70 7.36
N ILE A 504 -9.26 -14.38 6.07
CA ILE A 504 -9.04 -13.02 5.55
C ILE A 504 -10.07 -12.04 6.15
N LEU A 505 -11.35 -12.42 6.13
CA LEU A 505 -12.43 -11.57 6.66
C LEU A 505 -12.27 -11.31 8.17
N LEU A 506 -11.88 -12.32 8.96
CA LEU A 506 -11.63 -12.17 10.40
C LEU A 506 -10.45 -11.23 10.68
N ILE A 507 -9.38 -11.29 9.87
CA ILE A 507 -8.24 -10.38 9.99
C ILE A 507 -8.66 -8.95 9.65
N ILE A 508 -9.37 -8.74 8.53
CA ILE A 508 -9.86 -7.41 8.12
C ILE A 508 -10.78 -6.82 9.19
N TYR A 509 -11.74 -7.62 9.67
CA TYR A 509 -12.69 -7.17 10.68
C TYR A 509 -12.01 -6.89 12.02
N GLY A 510 -11.08 -7.75 12.46
CA GLY A 510 -10.30 -7.53 13.67
C GLY A 510 -9.45 -6.27 13.60
N LEU A 511 -8.80 -6.00 12.45
CA LEU A 511 -8.07 -4.75 12.20
C LEU A 511 -9.00 -3.53 12.23
N PHE A 512 -10.17 -3.61 11.59
CA PHE A 512 -11.15 -2.53 11.61
C PHE A 512 -11.63 -2.22 13.04
N GLN A 513 -11.85 -3.25 13.85
CA GLN A 513 -12.24 -3.10 15.25
C GLN A 513 -11.14 -2.44 16.08
N LEU A 514 -9.87 -2.83 15.88
CA LEU A 514 -8.73 -2.16 16.50
C LEU A 514 -8.64 -0.67 16.09
N ILE A 515 -8.80 -0.38 14.80
CA ILE A 515 -8.78 1.00 14.27
C ILE A 515 -9.94 1.83 14.85
N MET A 516 -11.17 1.31 14.89
CA MET A 516 -12.30 2.01 15.50
C MET A 516 -12.07 2.32 16.97
N GLU A 517 -11.44 1.41 17.71
CA GLU A 517 -11.15 1.62 19.12
C GLU A 517 -10.09 2.71 19.34
N LEU A 518 -9.09 2.80 18.46
CA LEU A 518 -8.16 3.94 18.43
C LEU A 518 -8.90 5.27 18.21
N PHE A 519 -9.86 5.31 17.28
CA PHE A 519 -10.63 6.52 17.00
C PHE A 519 -11.50 6.95 18.19
N LYS A 520 -12.08 6.00 18.94
CA LYS A 520 -12.86 6.31 20.15
C LYS A 520 -11.98 6.88 21.26
N GLN A 521 -10.79 6.33 21.48
CA GLN A 521 -9.83 6.88 22.45
C GLN A 521 -9.34 8.29 22.07
N ARG A 522 -9.30 8.60 20.77
CA ARG A 522 -8.94 9.95 20.30
C ARG A 522 -10.06 10.96 20.59
N LYS A 523 -11.34 10.58 20.46
CA LYS A 523 -12.50 11.43 20.77
C LYS A 523 -12.69 11.74 22.26
N SER A 524 -12.16 10.91 23.17
CA SER A 524 -12.23 11.16 24.63
C SER A 524 -11.16 12.12 25.15
N LYS A 525 -10.15 12.46 24.35
CA LYS A 525 -9.05 13.39 24.70
C LYS A 525 -9.18 14.79 24.08
N ILE A 526 -10.22 15.08 23.30
CA ILE A 526 -10.45 16.42 22.70
C ILE A 526 -11.33 17.24 23.66
N PRO A 527 -10.85 18.38 24.20
CA PRO A 527 -11.65 19.27 25.03
C PRO A 527 -12.90 19.77 24.28
N PRO A 528 -14.03 20.00 24.96
CA PRO A 528 -15.28 20.42 24.33
C PRO A 528 -15.19 21.69 23.46
N LYS A 529 -14.16 22.52 23.67
CA LYS A 529 -13.91 23.76 22.92
C LYS A 529 -13.41 23.56 21.49
N HIS A 530 -13.09 22.32 21.08
CA HIS A 530 -12.57 21.98 19.75
C HIS A 530 -13.38 20.88 19.06
N ARG A 531 -14.65 20.70 19.42
CA ARG A 531 -15.58 19.82 18.71
C ARG A 531 -16.36 20.55 17.63
#